data_AF-A0A9D8UHZ1-F1
#
_entry.id   AF-A0A9D8UHZ1-F1
#
_cell.length_a   1.000
_cell.length_b   1.000
_cell.length_c   1.000
_cell.angle_alpha   90.00
_cell.angle_beta   90.00
_cell.angle_gamma   90.00
#
_symmetry.space_group_name_H-M   'P 1'
#
loop_
_entity.id
_entity.type
_entity.pdbx_description
1 polymer ?
#
loop_
_entity_poly.entity_id
_entity_poly.type
_entity_poly.pdbx_seq_one_letter_code
_entity_poly.pdbx_strand_id
1 'polypeptide(L)'
;MKRSFFQFIIYTLAFITFVFVGCVNDSGPDPSNPDEIEEFIVETYKSKLGLEVPFPTYTYTEQNSRYTSTVYLNNTLHRLYVFENGSVSLETSFPIMPMGEIKVLNIIVDYPQLEIDDSFNSQWNSAIHSINQDHIEYSEENNLDAPIVQFSAMNIYVAPSEIPDPIPFDGLKSIADSYDINRSSYDLIALIDLDQENPSGGFAVRKNDWVKIGWFYSPDDGLELDPEKFRGIAYAVYHHEIGHLFGWDHEWSDAEVGQILITEPALFGWTDSDNDGVIEINDSDPYGIQ
;
A
#
# COMPACT_ATOMS: atom_id res chain seq x y z
N MET A 1 -19.11 -33.04 -23.90
CA MET A 1 -18.06 -34.07 -23.78
C MET A 1 -17.07 -33.57 -22.74
N LYS A 2 -17.02 -34.23 -21.57
CA LYS A 2 -16.21 -33.85 -20.40
C LYS A 2 -14.72 -34.14 -20.65
N ARG A 3 -13.84 -33.18 -20.37
CA ARG A 3 -12.41 -33.34 -20.01
C ARG A 3 -12.04 -32.09 -19.19
N SER A 4 -11.96 -32.08 -17.86
CA SER A 4 -10.96 -32.70 -16.97
C SER A 4 -9.53 -32.37 -17.39
N PHE A 5 -8.96 -31.30 -16.83
CA PHE A 5 -7.52 -31.17 -16.65
C PHE A 5 -7.24 -30.55 -15.27
N PHE A 6 -6.65 -31.39 -14.42
CA PHE A 6 -5.98 -31.05 -13.16
C PHE A 6 -4.71 -30.26 -13.50
N GLN A 7 -4.45 -29.15 -12.83
CA GLN A 7 -3.11 -28.59 -12.77
C GLN A 7 -2.80 -28.02 -11.40
N PHE A 8 -1.60 -28.38 -10.95
CA PHE A 8 -1.01 -28.29 -9.63
C PHE A 8 -1.15 -26.92 -8.94
N ILE A 9 -1.71 -26.93 -7.72
CA ILE A 9 -1.50 -25.87 -6.73
C ILE A 9 -0.13 -26.13 -6.09
N ILE A 10 0.87 -25.29 -6.38
CA ILE A 10 2.10 -25.24 -5.60
C ILE A 10 1.83 -24.29 -4.43
N TYR A 11 1.62 -24.84 -3.24
CA TYR A 11 1.63 -24.08 -2.00
C TYR A 11 3.07 -23.69 -1.68
N THR A 12 3.45 -22.44 -1.96
CA THR A 12 4.62 -21.85 -1.32
C THR A 12 4.23 -21.53 0.12
N LEU A 13 4.76 -22.30 1.08
CA LEU A 13 4.63 -21.99 2.51
C LEU A 13 5.23 -20.61 2.76
N ALA A 14 4.39 -19.62 2.99
CA ALA A 14 4.79 -18.41 3.68
C ALA A 14 4.94 -18.76 5.16
N PHE A 15 6.13 -18.55 5.73
CA PHE A 15 6.23 -18.29 7.16
C PHE A 15 5.63 -16.90 7.41
N ILE A 16 4.30 -16.83 7.47
CA ILE A 16 3.61 -15.79 8.24
C ILE A 16 3.55 -16.40 9.64
N THR A 17 4.27 -15.81 10.59
CA THR A 17 4.09 -16.20 11.97
C THR A 17 2.79 -15.55 12.45
N PHE A 18 1.66 -16.20 12.19
CA PHE A 18 0.41 -15.86 12.86
C PHE A 18 0.56 -16.28 14.32
N VAL A 19 0.90 -15.32 15.16
CA VAL A 19 0.83 -15.50 16.60
C VAL A 19 -0.64 -15.28 17.00
N PHE A 20 -1.49 -16.28 16.74
CA PHE A 20 -2.80 -16.36 17.39
C PHE A 20 -2.55 -16.74 18.85
N VAL A 21 -2.37 -15.74 19.71
CA VAL A 21 -2.27 -15.98 21.15
C VAL A 21 -3.60 -15.58 21.77
N GLY A 22 -4.25 -16.59 22.36
CA GLY A 22 -5.59 -16.53 22.92
C GLY A 22 -5.80 -15.42 23.94
N CYS A 23 -7.10 -15.19 24.16
CA CYS A 23 -7.71 -14.14 24.96
C CYS A 23 -6.99 -13.89 26.29
N VAL A 24 -6.69 -12.62 26.55
CA VAL A 24 -6.36 -12.13 27.89
C VAL A 24 -7.58 -11.33 28.36
N ASN A 25 -8.19 -11.82 29.44
CA ASN A 25 -9.35 -11.28 30.19
C ASN A 25 -10.73 -11.34 29.52
N ASP A 26 -11.75 -11.72 30.31
CA ASP A 26 -13.15 -11.94 29.91
C ASP A 26 -13.92 -10.65 29.50
N SER A 27 -13.22 -9.53 29.40
CA SER A 27 -13.71 -8.28 28.82
C SER A 27 -12.52 -7.57 28.18
N GLY A 28 -12.60 -7.34 26.86
CA GLY A 28 -11.66 -6.43 26.18
C GLY A 28 -11.75 -5.00 26.71
N PRO A 29 -10.83 -4.11 26.30
CA PRO A 29 -10.94 -2.69 26.62
C PRO A 29 -12.29 -2.14 26.13
N ASP A 30 -12.88 -1.20 26.87
CA ASP A 30 -14.11 -0.54 26.39
C ASP A 30 -13.79 0.21 25.09
N PRO A 31 -14.37 -0.18 23.93
CA PRO A 31 -14.06 0.47 22.66
C PRO A 31 -14.53 1.92 22.61
N SER A 32 -15.30 2.40 23.60
CA SER A 32 -15.69 3.80 23.74
C SER A 32 -14.78 4.63 24.65
N ASN A 33 -13.78 4.00 25.28
CA ASN A 33 -12.81 4.67 26.15
C ASN A 33 -11.40 4.69 25.50
N PRO A 34 -10.98 5.79 24.87
CA PRO A 34 -9.70 5.89 24.18
C PRO A 34 -8.49 5.58 25.08
N ASP A 35 -8.51 6.00 26.35
CA ASP A 35 -7.41 5.82 27.29
C ASP A 35 -7.20 4.32 27.59
N GLU A 36 -8.29 3.56 27.78
CA GLU A 36 -8.21 2.11 28.00
C GLU A 36 -7.68 1.36 26.75
N ILE A 37 -8.03 1.84 25.56
CA ILE A 37 -7.56 1.26 24.29
C ILE A 37 -6.07 1.50 24.11
N GLU A 38 -5.60 2.73 24.36
CA GLU A 38 -4.19 3.08 24.28
C GLU A 38 -3.36 2.24 25.25
N GLU A 39 -3.74 2.21 26.54
CA GLU A 39 -3.07 1.39 27.55
C GLU A 39 -2.99 -0.09 27.13
N PHE A 40 -4.09 -0.64 26.60
CA PHE A 40 -4.14 -2.02 26.12
C PHE A 40 -3.21 -2.27 24.93
N ILE A 41 -3.11 -1.33 23.99
CA ILE A 41 -2.19 -1.41 22.84
C ILE A 41 -0.73 -1.37 23.31
N VAL A 42 -0.38 -0.42 24.19
CA VAL A 42 0.97 -0.30 24.76
C VAL A 42 1.37 -1.58 25.49
N GLU A 43 0.50 -2.10 26.37
CA GLU A 43 0.74 -3.35 27.08
C GLU A 43 0.86 -4.55 26.13
N THR A 44 0.08 -4.56 25.03
CA THR A 44 0.15 -5.62 24.02
C THR A 44 1.48 -5.60 23.27
N TYR A 45 1.94 -4.44 22.80
CA TYR A 45 3.27 -4.32 22.17
C TYR A 45 4.39 -4.76 23.11
N LYS A 46 4.34 -4.29 24.37
CA LYS A 46 5.33 -4.66 25.39
C LYS A 46 5.34 -6.15 25.69
N SER A 47 4.16 -6.75 25.90
CA SER A 47 4.05 -8.15 26.31
C SER A 47 4.25 -9.15 25.17
N LYS A 48 3.87 -8.81 23.93
CA LYS A 48 3.94 -9.71 22.77
C LYS A 48 5.22 -9.55 21.96
N LEU A 49 5.74 -8.32 21.84
CA LEU A 49 6.92 -8.01 21.03
C LEU A 49 8.12 -7.53 21.85
N GLY A 50 7.93 -7.16 23.12
CA GLY A 50 8.99 -6.54 23.91
C GLY A 50 9.31 -5.11 23.47
N LEU A 51 8.40 -4.46 22.74
CA LEU A 51 8.54 -3.08 22.29
C LEU A 51 7.89 -2.14 23.31
N GLU A 52 8.63 -1.13 23.78
CA GLU A 52 8.10 -0.09 24.65
C GLU A 52 7.64 1.08 23.78
N VAL A 53 6.39 1.07 23.35
CA VAL A 53 5.78 2.06 22.45
C VAL A 53 4.86 2.97 23.27
N PRO A 54 5.38 4.00 23.98
CA PRO A 54 4.56 4.81 24.88
C PRO A 54 3.50 5.64 24.16
N PHE A 55 3.72 6.02 22.89
CA PHE A 55 2.77 6.81 22.09
C PHE A 55 2.39 6.03 20.82
N PRO A 56 1.54 5.00 20.91
CA PRO A 56 1.18 4.22 19.74
C PRO A 56 0.21 5.02 18.84
N THR A 57 0.37 4.93 17.52
CA THR A 57 -0.68 5.37 16.60
C THR A 57 -1.74 4.29 16.47
N TYR A 58 -3.02 4.69 16.45
CA TYR A 58 -4.13 3.77 16.22
C TYR A 58 -5.37 4.47 15.67
N THR A 59 -6.22 3.71 14.99
CA THR A 59 -7.54 4.17 14.50
C THR A 59 -8.59 3.09 14.68
N TYR A 60 -9.85 3.51 14.83
CA TYR A 60 -11.00 2.61 14.90
C TYR A 60 -11.68 2.49 13.55
N THR A 61 -12.00 1.27 13.12
CA THR A 61 -12.74 1.03 11.88
C THR A 61 -14.09 0.40 12.19
N GLU A 62 -15.18 1.18 12.05
CA GLU A 62 -16.55 0.72 12.34
C GLU A 62 -16.95 -0.51 11.52
N GLN A 63 -16.58 -0.57 10.24
CA GLN A 63 -16.92 -1.67 9.34
C GLN A 63 -16.42 -3.03 9.83
N ASN A 64 -15.28 -3.03 10.54
CA ASN A 64 -14.62 -4.24 11.02
C ASN A 64 -14.68 -4.39 12.54
N SER A 65 -15.34 -3.46 13.25
CA SER A 65 -15.48 -3.43 14.72
C SER A 65 -14.15 -3.71 15.44
N ARG A 66 -13.10 -2.97 15.05
CA ARG A 66 -11.76 -3.16 15.61
C ARG A 66 -10.89 -1.92 15.50
N TYR A 67 -9.91 -1.85 16.39
CA TYR A 67 -8.80 -0.92 16.30
C TYR A 67 -7.64 -1.50 15.49
N THR A 68 -6.99 -0.65 14.71
CA THR A 68 -5.74 -0.95 14.03
C THR A 68 -4.67 -0.03 14.60
N SER A 69 -3.54 -0.58 15.01
CA SER A 69 -2.34 0.15 15.39
C SER A 69 -1.16 -0.32 14.55
N THR A 70 -0.26 0.59 14.22
CA THR A 70 0.95 0.30 13.46
C THR A 70 2.16 0.94 14.11
N VAL A 71 3.31 0.26 14.01
CA VAL A 71 4.60 0.77 14.45
C VAL A 71 5.61 0.44 13.36
N TYR A 72 6.17 1.48 12.74
CA TYR A 72 7.32 1.35 11.84
C TYR A 72 8.60 1.52 12.65
N LEU A 73 9.40 0.45 12.74
CA LEU A 73 10.65 0.48 13.49
C LEU A 73 11.70 -0.37 12.77
N ASN A 74 12.88 0.18 12.53
CA ASN A 74 14.01 -0.54 11.91
C ASN A 74 13.62 -1.29 10.59
N ASN A 75 12.96 -0.60 9.66
CA ASN A 75 12.44 -1.17 8.40
C ASN A 75 11.46 -2.34 8.57
N THR A 76 10.81 -2.40 9.72
CA THR A 76 9.82 -3.43 10.05
C THR A 76 8.52 -2.74 10.39
N LEU A 77 7.41 -3.23 9.84
CA LEU A 77 6.07 -2.84 10.24
C LEU A 77 5.53 -3.88 11.22
N HIS A 78 5.22 -3.45 12.43
CA HIS A 78 4.41 -4.19 13.39
C HIS A 78 2.99 -3.69 13.33
N ARG A 79 2.03 -4.60 13.13
CA ARG A 79 0.63 -4.29 12.95
C ARG A 79 -0.20 -5.05 13.96
N LEU A 80 -0.95 -4.32 14.77
CA LEU A 80 -1.80 -4.86 15.81
C LEU A 80 -3.27 -4.55 15.50
N TYR A 81 -4.09 -5.58 15.50
CA TYR A 81 -5.54 -5.48 15.50
C TYR A 81 -6.09 -5.83 16.88
N VAL A 82 -6.92 -4.94 17.43
CA VAL A 82 -7.63 -5.16 18.70
C VAL A 82 -9.12 -5.22 18.41
N PHE A 83 -9.72 -6.37 18.66
CA PHE A 83 -11.15 -6.60 18.44
C PHE A 83 -11.96 -6.24 19.70
N GLU A 84 -13.24 -5.89 19.54
CA GLU A 84 -14.15 -5.51 20.65
C GLU A 84 -14.19 -6.55 21.81
N ASN A 85 -13.95 -7.82 21.52
CA ASN A 85 -13.93 -8.89 22.53
C ASN A 85 -12.59 -9.00 23.29
N GLY A 86 -11.64 -8.08 23.06
CA GLY A 86 -10.29 -8.08 23.67
C GLY A 86 -9.31 -9.06 23.02
N SER A 87 -9.72 -9.81 22.00
CA SER A 87 -8.77 -10.60 21.23
C SER A 87 -7.89 -9.70 20.38
N VAL A 88 -6.67 -10.20 20.10
CA VAL A 88 -5.69 -9.47 19.29
C VAL A 88 -5.17 -10.32 18.15
N SER A 89 -4.89 -9.69 17.02
CA SER A 89 -4.10 -10.27 15.94
C SER A 89 -2.89 -9.38 15.71
N LEU A 90 -1.71 -10.00 15.67
CA LEU A 90 -0.44 -9.31 15.52
C LEU A 90 0.27 -9.85 14.28
N GLU A 91 0.71 -8.94 13.42
CA GLU A 91 1.46 -9.24 12.22
C GLU A 91 2.75 -8.42 12.18
N THR A 92 3.79 -8.99 11.57
CA THR A 92 5.04 -8.30 11.33
C THR A 92 5.46 -8.53 9.90
N SER A 93 5.82 -7.45 9.21
CA SER A 93 6.19 -7.47 7.80
C SER A 93 7.36 -6.51 7.51
N PHE A 94 7.92 -6.62 6.31
CA PHE A 94 9.00 -5.77 5.82
C PHE A 94 8.44 -4.94 4.67
N PRO A 95 7.92 -3.74 4.93
CA PRO A 95 7.28 -2.92 3.90
C PRO A 95 8.33 -2.21 3.04
N ILE A 96 7.90 -1.67 1.91
CA ILE A 96 8.56 -0.49 1.36
C ILE A 96 8.24 0.65 2.32
N MET A 97 9.25 1.35 2.83
CA MET A 97 9.01 2.42 3.79
C MET A 97 8.19 3.54 3.14
N PRO A 98 7.07 3.98 3.74
CA PRO A 98 6.20 5.03 3.20
C PRO A 98 6.81 6.43 3.38
N MET A 99 8.05 6.63 2.93
CA MET A 99 8.76 7.91 3.05
C MET A 99 9.80 8.10 1.94
N GLY A 100 10.11 9.36 1.64
CA GLY A 100 11.14 9.76 0.69
C GLY A 100 10.74 9.62 -0.78
N GLU A 101 11.74 9.63 -1.65
CA GLU A 101 11.56 9.40 -3.08
C GLU A 101 11.42 7.89 -3.35
N ILE A 102 10.32 7.50 -4.00
CA ILE A 102 10.06 6.12 -4.45
C ILE A 102 10.14 6.10 -5.97
N LYS A 103 11.12 5.36 -6.47
CA LYS A 103 11.39 5.19 -7.91
C LYS A 103 10.60 4.03 -8.46
N VAL A 104 9.71 4.32 -9.40
CA VAL A 104 8.78 3.36 -10.00
C VAL A 104 9.12 3.14 -11.46
N LEU A 105 9.33 1.89 -11.86
CA LEU A 105 9.37 1.51 -13.26
C LEU A 105 7.96 1.08 -13.69
N ASN A 106 7.29 1.92 -14.48
CA ASN A 106 6.01 1.60 -15.08
C ASN A 106 6.24 0.77 -16.36
N ILE A 107 5.66 -0.43 -16.39
CA ILE A 107 5.55 -1.26 -17.58
C ILE A 107 4.12 -1.13 -18.07
N ILE A 108 3.91 -0.35 -19.13
CA ILE A 108 2.59 -0.07 -19.70
C ILE A 108 2.38 -0.99 -20.90
N VAL A 109 1.30 -1.77 -20.88
CA VAL A 109 0.97 -2.67 -21.99
C VAL A 109 0.32 -1.87 -23.11
N ASP A 110 0.95 -1.86 -24.28
CA ASP A 110 0.54 -1.11 -25.46
C ASP A 110 -0.54 -1.87 -26.23
N TYR A 111 -1.78 -1.68 -25.78
CA TYR A 111 -2.94 -2.10 -26.52
C TYR A 111 -3.37 -1.05 -27.54
N PRO A 112 -3.75 -1.42 -28.78
CA PRO A 112 -4.13 -0.47 -29.81
C PRO A 112 -5.21 0.54 -29.39
N GLN A 113 -6.16 0.15 -28.54
CA GLN A 113 -7.23 1.02 -28.05
C GLN A 113 -6.77 2.11 -27.07
N LEU A 114 -5.57 2.00 -26.50
CA LEU A 114 -5.03 3.02 -25.60
C LEU A 114 -4.43 4.19 -26.36
N GLU A 115 -4.22 4.04 -27.68
CA GLU A 115 -3.68 5.08 -28.57
C GLU A 115 -2.42 5.74 -27.97
N ILE A 116 -1.41 4.93 -27.61
CA ILE A 116 -0.21 5.42 -26.94
C ILE A 116 0.56 6.39 -27.84
N ASP A 117 0.43 7.68 -27.54
CA ASP A 117 1.03 8.80 -28.25
C ASP A 117 1.53 9.88 -27.27
N ASP A 118 1.89 11.05 -27.79
CA ASP A 118 2.34 12.18 -26.96
C ASP A 118 1.22 12.69 -26.00
N SER A 119 -0.05 12.57 -26.39
CA SER A 119 -1.19 12.94 -25.55
C SER A 119 -1.36 11.96 -24.39
N PHE A 120 -1.32 10.65 -24.65
CA PHE A 120 -1.33 9.61 -23.61
C PHE A 120 -0.21 9.88 -22.59
N ASN A 121 1.00 10.12 -23.07
CA ASN A 121 2.16 10.37 -22.22
C ASN A 121 2.02 11.64 -21.39
N SER A 122 1.50 12.72 -21.98
CA SER A 122 1.22 13.96 -21.26
C SER A 122 0.17 13.77 -20.17
N GLN A 123 -0.91 13.04 -20.46
CA GLN A 123 -1.99 12.80 -19.50
C GLN A 123 -1.53 11.88 -18.36
N TRP A 124 -0.80 10.82 -18.67
CA TRP A 124 -0.25 9.92 -17.66
C TRP A 124 0.75 10.63 -16.74
N ASN A 125 1.68 11.41 -17.29
CA ASN A 125 2.60 12.21 -16.47
C ASN A 125 1.87 13.27 -15.62
N SER A 126 0.81 13.88 -16.15
CA SER A 126 -0.04 14.79 -15.37
C SER A 126 -0.76 14.08 -14.23
N ALA A 127 -1.20 12.84 -14.44
CA ALA A 127 -1.84 12.05 -13.40
C ALA A 127 -0.85 11.69 -12.27
N ILE A 128 0.36 11.23 -12.60
CA ILE A 128 1.41 11.01 -11.59
C ILE A 128 1.75 12.30 -10.84
N HIS A 129 1.83 13.43 -11.56
CA HIS A 129 2.06 14.73 -10.92
C HIS A 129 0.96 15.09 -9.93
N SER A 130 -0.31 14.78 -10.23
CA SER A 130 -1.41 15.00 -9.29
C SER A 130 -1.30 14.15 -8.02
N ILE A 131 -0.79 12.91 -8.11
CA ILE A 131 -0.50 12.09 -6.93
C ILE A 131 0.62 12.69 -6.07
N ASN A 132 1.66 13.23 -6.70
CA ASN A 132 2.70 13.94 -5.92
C ASN A 132 2.16 15.22 -5.29
N GLN A 133 1.23 15.92 -5.95
CA GLN A 133 0.59 17.10 -5.42
C GLN A 133 -0.26 16.77 -4.19
N ASP A 134 -0.94 15.63 -4.20
CA ASP A 134 -1.71 15.09 -3.07
C ASP A 134 -0.82 14.97 -1.79
N HIS A 135 0.42 14.46 -1.92
CA HIS A 135 1.38 14.38 -0.81
C HIS A 135 1.97 15.73 -0.40
N ILE A 136 2.15 16.66 -1.34
CA ILE A 136 2.58 18.03 -1.07
C ILE A 136 1.53 18.75 -0.23
N GLU A 137 0.26 18.69 -0.63
CA GLU A 137 -0.86 19.32 0.07
C GLU A 137 -0.97 18.81 1.51
N TYR A 138 -0.91 17.49 1.71
CA TYR A 138 -0.89 16.92 3.05
C TYR A 138 0.26 17.48 3.91
N SER A 139 1.45 17.61 3.34
CA SER A 139 2.63 18.06 4.06
C SER A 139 2.54 19.55 4.43
N GLU A 140 1.99 20.38 3.53
CA GLU A 140 1.73 21.80 3.80
C GLU A 140 0.66 21.99 4.90
N GLU A 141 -0.42 21.22 4.86
CA GLU A 141 -1.50 21.27 5.86
C GLU A 141 -1.02 20.86 7.26
N ASN A 142 -0.01 20.00 7.34
CA ASN A 142 0.56 19.49 8.58
C ASN A 142 1.89 20.17 8.98
N ASN A 143 2.25 21.29 8.33
CA ASN A 143 3.45 22.07 8.60
C ASN A 143 4.77 21.26 8.51
N LEU A 144 4.86 20.31 7.59
CA LEU A 144 6.06 19.53 7.34
C LEU A 144 6.98 20.27 6.35
N ASP A 145 8.30 20.15 6.54
CA ASP A 145 9.30 20.84 5.72
C ASP A 145 9.42 20.29 4.28
N ALA A 146 8.92 19.07 4.03
CA ALA A 146 8.98 18.40 2.74
C ALA A 146 7.84 17.37 2.59
N PRO A 147 7.49 16.99 1.34
CA PRO A 147 6.56 15.88 1.08
C PRO A 147 7.06 14.59 1.73
N ILE A 148 6.16 13.88 2.44
CA ILE A 148 6.53 12.61 3.07
C ILE A 148 6.91 11.57 2.02
N VAL A 149 6.12 11.44 0.96
CA VAL A 149 6.37 10.54 -0.17
C VAL A 149 6.40 11.35 -1.46
N GLN A 150 7.33 11.00 -2.34
CA GLN A 150 7.37 11.51 -3.70
C GLN A 150 7.65 10.37 -4.69
N PHE A 151 6.80 10.21 -5.69
CA PHE A 151 6.99 9.22 -6.75
C PHE A 151 7.78 9.79 -7.93
N SER A 152 8.77 9.02 -8.35
CA SER A 152 9.62 9.31 -9.50
C SER A 152 9.50 8.15 -10.47
N ALA A 153 8.87 8.38 -11.62
CA ALA A 153 8.45 7.31 -12.51
C ALA A 153 9.19 7.33 -13.84
N MET A 154 9.54 6.14 -14.35
CA MET A 154 9.94 5.93 -15.73
C MET A 154 8.97 4.96 -16.40
N ASN A 155 8.53 5.27 -17.62
CA ASN A 155 7.62 4.42 -18.37
C ASN A 155 8.38 3.65 -19.45
N ILE A 156 8.05 2.37 -19.61
CA ILE A 156 8.30 1.59 -20.82
C ILE A 156 6.98 1.05 -21.36
N TYR A 157 6.95 0.85 -22.66
CA TYR A 157 5.78 0.38 -23.40
C TYR A 157 6.12 -0.96 -24.02
N VAL A 158 5.28 -1.96 -23.76
CA VAL A 158 5.52 -3.34 -24.17
C VAL A 158 4.28 -3.88 -24.88
N ALA A 159 4.45 -4.72 -25.88
CA ALA A 159 3.32 -5.37 -26.52
C ALA A 159 2.68 -6.39 -25.55
N PRO A 160 1.36 -6.67 -25.65
CA PRO A 160 0.71 -7.70 -24.83
C PRO A 160 1.39 -9.07 -24.91
N SER A 161 1.97 -9.41 -26.06
CA SER A 161 2.70 -10.68 -26.26
C SER A 161 4.01 -10.79 -25.48
N GLU A 162 4.53 -9.68 -24.95
CA GLU A 162 5.75 -9.64 -24.14
C GLU A 162 5.47 -9.85 -22.65
N ILE A 163 4.21 -9.72 -22.23
CA ILE A 163 3.80 -10.01 -20.86
C ILE A 163 3.62 -11.53 -20.70
N PRO A 164 4.38 -12.18 -19.79
CA PRO A 164 4.21 -13.60 -19.53
C PRO A 164 2.87 -13.89 -18.83
N ASP A 165 2.16 -14.93 -19.25
CA ASP A 165 0.93 -15.42 -18.61
C ASP A 165 1.07 -16.91 -18.21
N PRO A 166 0.99 -17.27 -16.91
CA PRO A 166 0.83 -16.39 -15.75
C PRO A 166 2.08 -15.54 -15.53
N ILE A 167 1.93 -14.32 -15.01
CA ILE A 167 3.05 -13.39 -14.75
C ILE A 167 3.91 -13.95 -13.60
N PRO A 168 5.10 -14.53 -13.87
CA PRO A 168 6.00 -14.91 -12.82
C PRO A 168 6.75 -13.66 -12.34
N PHE A 169 7.17 -13.65 -11.08
CA PHE A 169 7.93 -12.54 -10.50
C PHE A 169 9.15 -12.15 -11.35
N ASP A 170 9.96 -13.13 -11.77
CA ASP A 170 11.14 -12.91 -12.62
C ASP A 170 10.81 -12.41 -14.03
N GLY A 171 9.54 -12.53 -14.45
CA GLY A 171 9.08 -12.14 -15.77
C GLY A 171 9.16 -10.63 -16.00
N LEU A 172 8.72 -9.83 -15.03
CA LEU A 172 8.78 -8.36 -15.14
C LEU A 172 10.21 -7.83 -15.08
N LYS A 173 11.07 -8.49 -14.30
CA LYS A 173 12.51 -8.17 -14.28
C LYS A 173 13.15 -8.42 -15.65
N SER A 174 12.81 -9.53 -16.28
CA SER A 174 13.33 -9.88 -17.61
C SER A 174 12.90 -8.87 -18.68
N ILE A 175 11.70 -8.30 -18.55
CA ILE A 175 11.22 -7.21 -19.42
C ILE A 175 12.05 -5.94 -19.22
N ALA A 176 12.33 -5.53 -17.97
CA ALA A 176 13.20 -4.39 -17.73
C ALA A 176 14.60 -4.58 -18.36
N ASP A 177 15.16 -5.79 -18.20
CA ASP A 177 16.46 -6.15 -18.77
C ASP A 177 16.46 -6.10 -20.32
N SER A 178 15.36 -6.47 -20.99
CA SER A 178 15.27 -6.42 -22.46
C SER A 178 15.17 -5.00 -23.03
N TYR A 179 14.89 -4.00 -22.18
CA TYR A 179 14.87 -2.58 -22.51
C TYR A 179 16.15 -1.85 -22.07
N ASP A 180 17.21 -2.59 -21.71
CA ASP A 180 18.47 -2.07 -21.17
C ASP A 180 18.28 -1.21 -19.90
N ILE A 181 17.22 -1.47 -19.13
CA ILE A 181 16.93 -0.78 -17.88
C ILE A 181 17.46 -1.59 -16.71
N ASN A 182 18.33 -0.96 -15.93
CA ASN A 182 18.77 -1.57 -14.67
C ASN A 182 17.64 -1.52 -13.63
N ARG A 183 16.96 -2.66 -13.41
CA ARG A 183 15.92 -2.80 -12.39
C ARG A 183 16.37 -2.38 -10.98
N SER A 184 17.66 -2.51 -10.64
CA SER A 184 18.15 -2.11 -9.31
C SER A 184 18.17 -0.60 -9.09
N SER A 185 17.91 0.21 -10.11
CA SER A 185 17.80 1.67 -10.01
C SER A 185 16.41 2.14 -9.56
N TYR A 186 15.46 1.21 -9.44
CA TYR A 186 14.07 1.46 -9.04
C TYR A 186 13.76 0.69 -7.77
N ASP A 187 12.84 1.21 -6.97
CA ASP A 187 12.37 0.55 -5.75
C ASP A 187 11.37 -0.53 -6.13
N LEU A 188 10.41 -0.22 -7.02
CA LEU A 188 9.36 -1.15 -7.43
C LEU A 188 9.01 -1.10 -8.93
N ILE A 189 8.29 -2.12 -9.39
CA ILE A 189 7.70 -2.18 -10.74
C ILE A 189 6.18 -2.00 -10.63
N ALA A 190 5.59 -1.18 -11.49
CA ALA A 190 4.15 -1.13 -11.69
C ALA A 190 3.79 -1.63 -13.09
N LEU A 191 3.07 -2.76 -13.17
CA LEU A 191 2.51 -3.25 -14.42
C LEU A 191 1.13 -2.61 -14.65
N ILE A 192 0.97 -1.90 -15.77
CA ILE A 192 -0.26 -1.22 -16.15
C ILE A 192 -0.82 -1.93 -17.38
N ASP A 193 -1.78 -2.82 -17.14
CA ASP A 193 -2.36 -3.76 -18.10
C ASP A 193 -3.84 -3.44 -18.31
N LEU A 194 -4.10 -2.36 -19.05
CA LEU A 194 -5.44 -1.81 -19.24
C LEU A 194 -6.24 -2.53 -20.34
N ASP A 195 -6.21 -3.87 -20.32
CA ASP A 195 -7.02 -4.70 -21.21
C ASP A 195 -8.51 -4.60 -20.85
N GLN A 196 -9.27 -3.91 -21.69
CA GLN A 196 -10.70 -3.73 -21.54
C GLN A 196 -11.49 -5.02 -21.79
N GLU A 197 -10.96 -5.94 -22.59
CA GLU A 197 -11.62 -7.21 -22.88
C GLU A 197 -11.45 -8.21 -21.72
N ASN A 198 -10.39 -8.04 -20.92
CA ASN A 198 -10.04 -8.89 -19.80
C ASN A 198 -9.79 -8.05 -18.51
N PRO A 199 -10.83 -7.38 -17.98
CA PRO A 199 -10.68 -6.56 -16.78
C PRO A 199 -10.20 -7.40 -15.60
N SER A 200 -9.20 -6.90 -14.88
CA SER A 200 -8.53 -7.65 -13.81
C SER A 200 -8.35 -6.89 -12.49
N GLY A 201 -8.76 -5.62 -12.41
CA GLY A 201 -8.59 -4.83 -11.19
C GLY A 201 -7.11 -4.69 -10.80
N GLY A 202 -6.86 -4.33 -9.54
CA GLY A 202 -5.51 -4.17 -9.02
C GLY A 202 -5.05 -5.35 -8.17
N PHE A 203 -3.72 -5.51 -8.07
CA PHE A 203 -3.11 -6.32 -7.02
C PHE A 203 -1.69 -5.87 -6.68
N ALA A 204 -1.29 -6.13 -5.45
CA ALA A 204 0.06 -5.92 -4.95
C ALA A 204 0.64 -7.20 -4.34
N VAL A 205 1.96 -7.40 -4.51
CA VAL A 205 2.67 -8.53 -3.88
C VAL A 205 3.80 -8.00 -2.99
N ARG A 206 3.50 -7.85 -1.69
CA ARG A 206 4.39 -7.28 -0.66
C ARG A 206 5.81 -7.85 -0.61
N LYS A 207 6.03 -9.09 -1.03
CA LYS A 207 7.36 -9.75 -1.00
C LYS A 207 8.24 -9.50 -2.23
N ASN A 208 7.65 -8.94 -3.27
CA ASN A 208 8.22 -8.92 -4.60
C ASN A 208 8.32 -7.49 -5.16
N ASP A 209 7.97 -6.47 -4.38
CA ASP A 209 8.14 -5.05 -4.74
C ASP A 209 7.59 -4.73 -6.14
N TRP A 210 6.39 -5.23 -6.42
CA TRP A 210 5.65 -4.86 -7.62
C TRP A 210 4.15 -4.89 -7.41
N VAL A 211 3.50 -4.09 -8.25
CA VAL A 211 2.05 -3.91 -8.32
C VAL A 211 1.56 -4.10 -9.74
N LYS A 212 0.31 -4.52 -9.89
CA LYS A 212 -0.41 -4.52 -11.16
C LYS A 212 -1.66 -3.69 -11.00
N ILE A 213 -1.96 -2.88 -12.02
CA ILE A 213 -3.32 -2.40 -12.26
C ILE A 213 -3.81 -2.91 -13.60
N GLY A 214 -5.02 -3.46 -13.59
CA GLY A 214 -5.79 -3.87 -14.74
C GLY A 214 -6.92 -2.89 -15.04
N TRP A 215 -7.65 -3.09 -16.13
CA TRP A 215 -8.90 -2.34 -16.34
C TRP A 215 -9.90 -2.61 -15.21
N PHE A 216 -10.49 -1.55 -14.65
CA PHE A 216 -11.46 -1.62 -13.54
C PHE A 216 -12.69 -0.71 -13.71
N TYR A 217 -12.75 0.11 -14.76
CA TYR A 217 -13.93 0.94 -15.04
C TYR A 217 -15.13 0.11 -15.52
N SER A 218 -16.33 0.60 -15.20
CA SER A 218 -17.56 -0.03 -15.66
C SER A 218 -17.66 0.04 -17.18
N PRO A 219 -18.26 -0.96 -17.84
CA PRO A 219 -18.59 -0.86 -19.28
C PRO A 219 -19.41 0.39 -19.63
N ASP A 220 -20.18 0.92 -18.68
CA ASP A 220 -21.02 2.11 -18.86
C ASP A 220 -20.20 3.42 -18.85
N ASP A 221 -18.97 3.42 -18.32
CA ASP A 221 -18.12 4.62 -18.23
C ASP A 221 -17.49 4.99 -19.59
N GLY A 222 -17.69 4.17 -20.62
CA GLY A 222 -17.06 4.33 -21.92
C GLY A 222 -15.59 3.90 -21.94
N LEU A 223 -15.08 3.66 -23.14
CA LEU A 223 -13.77 3.05 -23.37
C LEU A 223 -12.62 4.06 -23.49
N GLU A 224 -12.93 5.33 -23.66
CA GLU A 224 -11.94 6.40 -23.81
C GLU A 224 -11.36 6.79 -22.44
N LEU A 225 -10.04 6.96 -22.39
CA LEU A 225 -9.34 7.49 -21.22
C LEU A 225 -9.32 9.01 -21.30
N ASP A 226 -10.05 9.65 -20.39
CA ASP A 226 -10.01 11.08 -20.15
C ASP A 226 -9.08 11.42 -18.95
N PRO A 227 -8.79 12.70 -18.68
CA PRO A 227 -7.91 13.07 -17.57
C PRO A 227 -8.37 12.56 -16.19
N GLU A 228 -9.67 12.41 -15.96
CA GLU A 228 -10.21 11.89 -14.70
C GLU A 228 -9.89 10.40 -14.57
N LYS A 229 -10.06 9.62 -15.64
CA LYS A 229 -9.67 8.21 -15.67
C LYS A 229 -8.17 8.00 -15.53
N PHE A 230 -7.35 8.84 -16.16
CA PHE A 230 -5.90 8.79 -15.95
C PHE A 230 -5.53 9.05 -14.48
N ARG A 231 -6.15 10.05 -13.84
CA ARG A 231 -5.97 10.29 -12.40
C ARG A 231 -6.44 9.10 -11.58
N GLY A 232 -7.59 8.50 -11.89
CA GLY A 232 -8.11 7.33 -11.18
C GLY A 232 -7.18 6.10 -11.29
N ILE A 233 -6.62 5.84 -12.47
CA ILE A 233 -5.62 4.78 -12.67
C ILE A 233 -4.34 5.08 -11.88
N ALA A 234 -3.85 6.33 -11.93
CA ALA A 234 -2.68 6.72 -11.14
C ALA A 234 -2.95 6.59 -9.64
N TYR A 235 -4.11 7.02 -9.15
CA TYR A 235 -4.50 6.85 -7.75
C TYR A 235 -4.51 5.38 -7.36
N ALA A 236 -5.12 4.52 -8.20
CA ALA A 236 -5.13 3.08 -7.97
C ALA A 236 -3.70 2.50 -7.92
N VAL A 237 -2.78 2.92 -8.79
CA VAL A 237 -1.39 2.45 -8.73
C VAL A 237 -0.67 2.96 -7.49
N TYR A 238 -0.62 4.28 -7.33
CA TYR A 238 0.35 4.94 -6.44
C TYR A 238 -0.15 5.13 -5.01
N HIS A 239 -1.44 5.32 -4.81
CA HIS A 239 -2.03 5.33 -3.46
C HIS A 239 -2.48 3.92 -3.06
N HIS A 240 -3.21 3.22 -3.93
CA HIS A 240 -3.83 1.94 -3.57
C HIS A 240 -2.86 0.76 -3.59
N GLU A 241 -2.36 0.38 -4.75
CA GLU A 241 -1.55 -0.83 -4.84
C GLU A 241 -0.19 -0.66 -4.17
N ILE A 242 0.45 0.52 -4.31
CA ILE A 242 1.69 0.80 -3.58
C ILE A 242 1.41 0.95 -2.07
N GLY A 243 0.24 1.45 -1.65
CA GLY A 243 -0.18 1.47 -0.25
C GLY A 243 -0.13 0.08 0.38
N HIS A 244 -0.53 -0.96 -0.35
CA HIS A 244 -0.37 -2.34 0.13
C HIS A 244 1.09 -2.72 0.40
N LEU A 245 2.04 -2.23 -0.40
CA LEU A 245 3.48 -2.46 -0.19
C LEU A 245 4.02 -1.71 1.03
N PHE A 246 3.38 -0.58 1.40
CA PHE A 246 3.65 0.12 2.66
C PHE A 246 3.10 -0.64 3.87
N GLY A 247 2.15 -1.54 3.66
CA GLY A 247 1.54 -2.37 4.70
C GLY A 247 0.03 -2.15 4.90
N TRP A 248 -0.55 -1.21 4.16
CA TRP A 248 -1.99 -0.96 4.16
C TRP A 248 -2.76 -2.20 3.73
N ASP A 249 -3.94 -2.37 4.30
CA ASP A 249 -4.88 -3.43 3.97
C ASP A 249 -6.27 -2.83 3.87
N HIS A 250 -7.15 -3.45 3.07
CA HIS A 250 -8.53 -2.98 2.89
C HIS A 250 -9.37 -2.97 4.17
N GLU A 251 -8.84 -3.60 5.22
CA GLU A 251 -9.47 -3.70 6.52
C GLU A 251 -8.98 -2.61 7.51
N TRP A 252 -8.05 -1.75 7.07
CA TRP A 252 -7.78 -0.47 7.75
C TRP A 252 -8.93 0.47 7.46
N SER A 253 -9.08 1.52 8.25
CA SER A 253 -10.05 2.55 7.90
C SER A 253 -9.67 3.13 6.54
N ASP A 254 -10.65 3.14 5.62
CA ASP A 254 -10.61 4.12 4.55
C ASP A 254 -10.52 5.48 5.25
N ALA A 255 -9.62 6.34 4.77
CA ALA A 255 -9.50 7.68 5.33
C ALA A 255 -10.89 8.35 5.38
N GLU A 256 -11.14 9.21 6.37
CA GLU A 256 -12.40 9.97 6.42
C GLU A 256 -12.76 10.56 5.03
N VAL A 257 -14.05 10.53 4.68
CA VAL A 257 -14.55 11.06 3.41
C VAL A 257 -14.03 12.49 3.20
N GLY A 258 -13.10 12.66 2.25
CA GLY A 258 -12.49 13.94 1.93
C GLY A 258 -10.99 14.04 2.18
N GLN A 259 -10.34 13.02 2.75
CA GLN A 259 -8.88 12.97 2.78
C GLN A 259 -8.32 12.62 1.38
N ILE A 260 -7.24 13.31 1.05
CA ILE A 260 -6.52 13.20 -0.23
C ILE A 260 -5.80 11.84 -0.37
N LEU A 261 -5.45 11.24 0.78
CA LEU A 261 -4.69 10.00 0.91
C LEU A 261 -5.61 8.78 1.07
N ILE A 262 -5.10 7.57 0.83
CA ILE A 262 -5.91 6.34 0.84
C ILE A 262 -6.38 5.88 2.22
N THR A 263 -5.65 6.22 3.27
CA THR A 263 -5.94 5.77 4.64
C THR A 263 -5.51 6.83 5.63
N GLU A 264 -5.82 6.61 6.91
CA GLU A 264 -5.42 7.50 8.00
C GLU A 264 -3.90 7.61 8.08
N PRO A 265 -3.32 8.82 7.92
CA PRO A 265 -1.88 9.04 7.91
C PRO A 265 -1.15 8.48 9.14
N ALA A 266 -1.80 8.50 10.31
CA ALA A 266 -1.25 7.94 11.54
C ALA A 266 -0.86 6.45 11.40
N LEU A 267 -1.58 5.69 10.57
CA LEU A 267 -1.26 4.28 10.32
C LEU A 267 -0.03 4.06 9.43
N PHE A 268 0.45 5.10 8.75
CA PHE A 268 1.73 5.10 8.03
C PHE A 268 2.87 5.74 8.85
N GLY A 269 2.62 6.15 10.09
CA GLY A 269 3.59 6.91 10.88
C GLY A 269 3.80 8.34 10.37
N TRP A 270 2.79 8.91 9.67
CA TRP A 270 2.87 10.25 9.08
C TRP A 270 2.43 11.38 10.02
N THR A 271 2.20 11.05 11.30
CA THR A 271 1.81 11.99 12.36
C THR A 271 2.91 12.07 13.41
N ASP A 272 2.96 13.17 14.15
CA ASP A 272 3.80 13.34 15.35
C ASP A 272 2.93 12.96 16.57
N SER A 273 3.06 11.72 17.04
CA SER A 273 2.22 11.14 18.08
C SER A 273 2.71 11.45 19.49
N ASP A 274 4.02 11.66 19.67
CA ASP A 274 4.62 12.01 20.96
C ASP A 274 4.81 13.52 21.17
N ASN A 275 4.53 14.32 20.14
CA ASN A 275 4.60 15.79 20.10
C ASN A 275 6.03 16.33 20.27
N ASP A 276 7.03 15.62 19.76
CA ASP A 276 8.42 16.06 19.78
C ASP A 276 8.79 16.99 18.59
N GLY A 277 7.88 17.15 17.63
CA GLY A 277 8.02 17.97 16.43
C GLY A 277 8.46 17.20 15.18
N VAL A 278 8.58 15.87 15.24
CA VAL A 278 8.97 14.99 14.14
C VAL A 278 7.91 13.91 13.95
N ILE A 279 7.53 13.62 12.70
CA ILE A 279 6.61 12.51 12.42
C ILE A 279 7.31 11.16 12.60
N GLU A 280 6.56 10.14 13.04
CA GLU A 280 7.14 8.85 13.43
C GLU A 280 8.02 8.19 12.36
N ILE A 281 7.62 8.27 11.10
CA ILE A 281 8.36 7.60 10.03
C ILE A 281 9.76 8.22 9.80
N ASN A 282 9.96 9.47 10.23
CA ASN A 282 11.21 10.21 10.10
C ASN A 282 11.97 10.36 11.43
N ASP A 283 11.36 9.96 12.55
CA ASP A 283 11.94 10.13 13.87
C ASP A 283 13.04 9.07 14.14
N SER A 284 14.10 9.49 14.82
CA SER A 284 15.14 8.61 15.33
C SER A 284 14.71 7.80 16.57
N ASP A 285 13.77 8.32 17.35
CA ASP A 285 13.23 7.69 18.56
C ASP A 285 11.69 7.47 18.44
N PRO A 286 11.22 6.89 17.32
CA PRO A 286 9.82 6.95 16.92
C PRO A 286 8.90 6.35 17.97
N TYR A 287 7.72 6.94 18.13
CA TYR A 287 6.68 6.60 19.10
C TYR A 287 7.16 6.72 20.56
N GLY A 288 8.21 7.52 20.80
CA GLY A 288 8.91 7.66 22.08
C GLY A 288 9.75 6.44 22.49
N ILE A 289 10.17 5.60 21.54
CA ILE A 289 10.98 4.40 21.78
C ILE A 289 12.46 4.81 21.96
N GLN A 290 13.00 4.65 23.18
CA GLN A 290 14.42 4.92 23.53
C GLN A 290 15.32 3.67 23.54
#